data_AF-A0AAN6YVT6-F1
#
_entry.id   AF-A0AAN6YVT6-F1
#
_cell.length_a   1.000
_cell.length_b   1.000
_cell.length_c   1.000
_cell.angle_alpha   90.00
_cell.angle_beta   90.00
_cell.angle_gamma   90.00
#
_symmetry.space_group_name_H-M   'P 1'
#
loop_
_entity.id
_entity.type
_entity.pdbx_description
1 polymer ?
#
loop_
_entity_poly.entity_id
_entity_poly.type
_entity_poly.pdbx_seq_one_letter_code
_entity_poly.pdbx_strand_id
1 'polypeptide(L)'
;MARPKITHYVDMLSPFSYTAYHILRHDAVFMECDITHVPVSLVGLMQKCGNTPPIMIKNKDHWTRRERLRWASAFSVPMTVPIPPDFPGPAQLPIMRALCVVSASRQGGGREGQDHGQNQDQDQTHLFHRALDVFFAKQWGPNAVATHNEPGLLQTTLRDLFGAEEAARSTPHRVRDNRRPTPHGQHRQGL
;
A
#
# COMPACT_ATOMS: atom_id res chain seq x y z
N MET A 1 -28.19 -19.10 6.02
CA MET A 1 -28.36 -17.79 5.36
C MET A 1 -27.11 -17.51 4.52
N ALA A 2 -27.18 -16.67 3.49
CA ALA A 2 -25.99 -16.31 2.72
C ALA A 2 -25.05 -15.43 3.58
N ARG A 3 -23.74 -15.65 3.48
CA ARG A 3 -22.74 -14.85 4.21
C ARG A 3 -22.72 -13.41 3.69
N PRO A 4 -22.72 -12.38 4.56
CA PRO A 4 -22.58 -10.99 4.13
C PRO A 4 -21.24 -10.77 3.41
N LYS A 5 -21.23 -9.88 2.41
CA LYS A 5 -20.02 -9.56 1.62
C LYS A 5 -19.55 -8.15 1.90
N ILE A 6 -18.25 -7.98 2.15
CA ILE A 6 -17.63 -6.67 2.39
C ILE A 6 -16.49 -6.46 1.42
N THR A 7 -16.53 -5.38 0.63
CA THR A 7 -15.39 -4.95 -0.18
C THR A 7 -14.71 -3.77 0.50
N HIS A 8 -13.48 -3.96 0.96
CA HIS A 8 -12.67 -2.93 1.58
C HIS A 8 -11.60 -2.42 0.59
N TYR A 9 -11.81 -1.21 0.09
CA TYR A 9 -10.80 -0.50 -0.71
C TYR A 9 -9.70 0.05 0.21
N VAL A 10 -8.51 -0.50 0.09
CA VAL A 10 -7.41 -0.32 1.05
C VAL A 10 -6.29 0.53 0.46
N ASP A 11 -5.84 1.54 1.21
CA ASP A 11 -4.62 2.28 0.93
C ASP A 11 -3.81 2.44 2.22
N MET A 12 -2.54 2.03 2.18
CA MET A 12 -1.68 2.03 3.34
C MET A 12 -1.17 3.41 3.76
N LEU A 13 -1.33 4.42 2.90
CA LEU A 13 -1.19 5.82 3.28
C LEU A 13 -2.27 6.23 4.31
N SER A 14 -3.41 5.55 4.42
CA SER A 14 -4.47 6.00 5.33
C SER A 14 -4.37 5.29 6.70
N PRO A 15 -4.20 6.03 7.81
CA PRO A 15 -4.26 5.41 9.14
C PRO A 15 -5.64 4.83 9.45
N PHE A 16 -6.69 5.38 8.85
CA PHE A 16 -8.06 4.86 9.01
C PHE A 16 -8.31 3.61 8.18
N SER A 17 -7.62 3.46 7.05
CA SER A 17 -7.64 2.20 6.29
C SER A 17 -6.94 1.10 7.08
N TYR A 18 -5.87 1.41 7.81
CA TYR A 18 -5.25 0.47 8.74
C TYR A 18 -6.20 0.06 9.87
N THR A 19 -6.89 1.02 10.51
CA THR A 19 -7.89 0.73 11.54
C THR A 19 -8.98 -0.21 11.02
N ALA A 20 -9.57 0.10 9.85
CA ALA A 20 -10.60 -0.74 9.25
C ALA A 20 -10.06 -2.14 8.89
N TYR A 21 -8.88 -2.21 8.29
CA TYR A 21 -8.22 -3.48 7.99
C TYR A 21 -8.04 -4.35 9.24
N HIS A 22 -7.52 -3.77 10.32
CA HIS A 22 -7.26 -4.49 11.55
C HIS A 22 -8.56 -5.04 12.17
N ILE A 23 -9.60 -4.23 12.24
CA ILE A 23 -10.92 -4.65 12.76
C ILE A 23 -11.49 -5.79 11.91
N LEU A 24 -11.52 -5.63 10.58
CA LEU A 24 -12.05 -6.65 9.66
C LEU A 24 -11.29 -7.98 9.73
N ARG A 25 -10.02 -7.96 10.15
CA ARG A 25 -9.17 -9.15 10.26
C ARG A 25 -9.26 -9.88 11.60
N HIS A 26 -9.60 -9.18 12.68
CA HIS A 26 -9.44 -9.69 14.05
C HIS A 26 -10.71 -9.65 14.90
N ASP A 27 -11.69 -8.82 14.55
CA ASP A 27 -12.92 -8.72 15.32
C ASP A 27 -13.89 -9.86 14.97
N ALA A 28 -14.38 -10.55 16.01
CA ALA A 28 -15.27 -11.69 15.88
C ALA A 28 -16.57 -11.37 15.12
N VAL A 29 -17.03 -10.11 15.17
CA VAL A 29 -18.24 -9.66 14.46
C VAL A 29 -18.14 -9.89 12.95
N PHE A 30 -16.94 -9.89 12.38
CA PHE A 30 -16.74 -10.04 10.94
C PHE A 30 -16.33 -11.46 10.51
N MET A 31 -16.23 -12.43 11.43
CA MET A 31 -15.82 -13.81 11.11
C MET A 31 -16.76 -14.50 10.10
N GLU A 32 -18.04 -14.17 10.13
CA GLU A 32 -19.03 -14.73 9.21
C GLU A 32 -19.14 -13.98 7.88
N CYS A 33 -18.36 -12.92 7.67
CA CYS A 33 -18.37 -12.13 6.44
C CYS A 33 -17.36 -12.66 5.41
N ASP A 34 -17.72 -12.59 4.13
CA ASP A 34 -16.80 -12.76 3.02
C ASP A 34 -16.17 -11.40 2.69
N ILE A 35 -14.91 -11.20 3.07
CA ILE A 35 -14.22 -9.91 2.99
C ILE A 35 -13.23 -9.92 1.83
N THR A 36 -13.36 -8.94 0.93
CA THR A 36 -12.44 -8.71 -0.19
C THR A 36 -11.70 -7.40 0.00
N HIS A 37 -10.37 -7.46 0.02
CA HIS A 37 -9.51 -6.28 0.10
C HIS A 37 -9.01 -5.88 -1.29
N VAL A 38 -9.26 -4.64 -1.70
CA VAL A 38 -8.91 -4.12 -3.03
C VAL A 38 -7.92 -2.97 -2.88
N PRO A 39 -6.64 -3.11 -3.27
CA PRO A 39 -5.68 -2.03 -3.16
C PRO A 39 -6.05 -0.87 -4.09
N VAL A 40 -6.03 0.36 -3.56
CA VAL A 40 -6.33 1.60 -4.31
C VAL A 40 -5.31 2.69 -4.04
N SER A 41 -5.18 3.66 -4.94
CA SER A 41 -4.39 4.87 -4.70
C SER A 41 -5.30 6.01 -4.24
N LEU A 42 -5.21 6.37 -2.97
CA LEU A 42 -5.91 7.47 -2.34
C LEU A 42 -5.48 8.82 -2.94
N VAL A 43 -4.19 8.98 -3.23
CA VAL A 43 -3.68 10.17 -3.93
C VAL A 43 -4.34 10.30 -5.31
N GLY A 44 -4.36 9.21 -6.09
CA GLY A 44 -5.02 9.19 -7.38
C GLY A 44 -6.54 9.42 -7.29
N LEU A 45 -7.19 8.88 -6.27
CA LEU A 45 -8.62 9.08 -6.01
C LEU A 45 -8.93 10.55 -5.69
N MET A 46 -8.15 11.16 -4.79
CA MET A 46 -8.30 12.59 -4.44
C MET A 46 -8.12 13.48 -5.67
N GLN A 47 -7.10 13.22 -6.49
CA GLN A 47 -6.88 13.95 -7.74
C GLN A 47 -8.07 13.80 -8.70
N LYS A 48 -8.53 12.58 -8.94
CA LYS A 48 -9.62 12.29 -9.87
C LYS A 48 -10.94 12.92 -9.43
N CYS A 49 -11.19 12.98 -8.12
CA CYS A 49 -12.41 13.56 -7.55
C CYS A 49 -12.30 15.07 -7.26
N GLY A 50 -11.16 15.71 -7.52
CA GLY A 50 -10.93 17.12 -7.16
C GLY A 50 -10.96 17.39 -5.65
N ASN A 51 -10.66 16.37 -4.84
CA ASN A 51 -10.72 16.47 -3.38
C ASN A 51 -9.38 16.96 -2.81
N THR A 52 -9.43 17.83 -1.81
CA THR A 52 -8.22 18.33 -1.13
C THR A 52 -7.83 17.36 -0.02
N PRO A 53 -6.56 16.90 0.05
CA PRO A 53 -6.11 16.02 1.12
C PRO A 53 -6.36 16.64 2.51
N PRO A 54 -6.83 15.87 3.52
CA PRO A 54 -7.12 16.42 4.85
C PRO A 54 -5.95 17.16 5.48
N ILE A 55 -4.71 16.70 5.25
CA ILE A 55 -3.49 17.34 5.78
C ILE A 55 -3.26 18.77 5.22
N MET A 56 -3.83 19.08 4.06
CA MET A 56 -3.74 20.40 3.42
C MET A 56 -4.85 21.35 3.91
N ILE A 57 -5.79 20.87 4.73
CA ILE A 57 -6.91 21.65 5.25
C ILE A 57 -6.58 22.07 6.68
N LYS A 58 -6.69 23.38 6.95
CA LYS A 58 -6.45 23.97 8.27
C LYS A 58 -7.15 23.17 9.38
N ASN A 59 -6.41 22.85 10.44
CA ASN A 59 -6.84 22.10 11.63
C ASN A 59 -7.18 20.61 11.41
N LYS A 60 -7.38 20.14 10.17
CA LYS A 60 -7.69 18.73 9.93
C LYS A 60 -6.48 17.84 10.16
N ASP A 61 -5.27 18.35 9.99
CA ASP A 61 -4.03 17.68 10.34
C ASP A 61 -3.97 17.32 11.85
N HIS A 62 -4.25 18.30 12.72
CA HIS A 62 -4.29 18.12 14.17
C HIS A 62 -5.42 17.16 14.57
N TRP A 63 -6.60 17.34 13.96
CA TRP A 63 -7.75 16.49 14.23
C TRP A 63 -7.47 15.04 13.82
N THR A 64 -6.94 14.80 12.62
CA THR A 64 -6.58 13.46 12.13
C THR A 64 -5.53 12.80 13.02
N ARG A 65 -4.54 13.56 13.51
CA ARG A 65 -3.52 13.03 14.44
C ARG A 65 -4.13 12.56 15.75
N ARG A 66 -5.10 13.28 16.30
CA ARG A 66 -5.79 12.88 17.53
C ARG A 66 -6.74 11.72 17.28
N GLU A 67 -7.52 11.80 16.22
CA GLU A 67 -8.61 10.87 15.97
C GLU A 67 -8.11 9.47 15.60
N ARG A 68 -7.01 9.36 14.85
CA ARG A 68 -6.39 8.05 14.57
C ARG A 68 -6.02 7.29 15.86
N LEU A 69 -5.52 7.99 16.87
CA LEU A 69 -5.12 7.40 18.16
C LEU A 69 -6.33 7.06 19.01
N ARG A 70 -7.37 7.92 18.99
CA ARG A 70 -8.62 7.65 19.69
C ARG A 70 -9.28 6.37 19.17
N TRP A 71 -9.39 6.21 17.86
CA TRP A 71 -9.94 4.97 17.28
C TRP A 71 -9.04 3.77 17.47
N ALA A 72 -7.72 3.95 17.39
CA ALA A 72 -6.78 2.88 17.68
C ALA A 72 -6.94 2.37 19.12
N SER A 73 -7.10 3.27 20.09
CA SER A 73 -7.38 2.89 21.48
C SER A 73 -8.75 2.23 21.64
N ALA A 74 -9.79 2.74 20.97
CA ALA A 74 -11.14 2.20 21.09
C ALA A 74 -11.27 0.77 20.53
N PHE A 75 -10.53 0.46 19.48
CA PHE A 75 -10.57 -0.83 18.79
C PHE A 75 -9.31 -1.68 18.99
N SER A 76 -8.46 -1.32 19.96
CA SER A 76 -7.20 -2.03 20.27
C SER A 76 -6.28 -2.23 19.06
N VAL A 77 -6.28 -1.29 18.10
CA VAL A 77 -5.42 -1.36 16.92
C VAL A 77 -4.01 -0.92 17.30
N PRO A 78 -2.96 -1.72 17.02
CA PRO A 78 -1.59 -1.36 17.38
C PRO A 78 -1.10 -0.25 16.46
N MET A 79 -1.12 0.99 16.95
CA MET A 79 -0.79 2.19 16.18
C MET A 79 0.29 3.05 16.86
N THR A 80 1.24 3.55 16.08
CA THR A 80 2.31 4.45 16.56
C THR A 80 1.76 5.79 17.03
N VAL A 81 2.26 6.31 18.15
CA VAL A 81 1.89 7.63 18.69
C VAL A 81 2.45 8.79 17.87
N PRO A 82 3.74 8.82 17.48
CA PRO A 82 4.21 9.80 16.50
C PRO A 82 3.57 9.53 15.14
N ILE A 83 3.39 10.57 14.34
CA ILE A 83 3.14 10.35 12.91
C ILE A 83 4.42 9.75 12.31
N PRO A 84 4.33 8.77 11.40
CA PRO A 84 5.51 8.22 10.74
C PRO A 84 6.36 9.35 10.14
N PRO A 85 7.69 9.34 10.33
CA PRO A 85 8.55 10.50 10.04
C PRO A 85 8.39 11.11 8.64
N ASP A 86 7.96 10.31 7.66
CA ASP A 86 7.93 10.71 6.25
C ASP A 86 6.53 10.94 5.73
N PHE A 87 5.52 11.00 6.60
CA PHE A 87 4.15 11.04 6.14
C PHE A 87 3.81 12.38 5.45
N PRO A 88 3.31 12.38 4.18
CA PRO A 88 3.14 11.26 3.24
C PRO A 88 4.45 10.89 2.50
N GLY A 89 4.83 9.61 2.53
CA GLY A 89 6.17 9.16 2.13
C GLY A 89 6.26 8.76 0.65
N PRO A 90 7.44 8.93 0.00
CA PRO A 90 7.61 8.68 -1.43
C PRO A 90 7.47 7.21 -1.83
N ALA A 91 7.62 6.28 -0.89
CA ALA A 91 7.57 4.83 -1.14
C ALA A 91 6.14 4.27 -1.35
N GLN A 92 5.10 5.06 -1.09
CA GLN A 92 3.71 4.58 -1.05
C GLN A 92 3.21 4.07 -2.41
N LEU A 93 3.46 4.81 -3.49
CA LEU A 93 2.96 4.42 -4.81
C LEU A 93 3.60 3.11 -5.33
N PRO A 94 4.93 2.89 -5.24
CA PRO A 94 5.53 1.59 -5.51
C PRO A 94 4.95 0.44 -4.69
N ILE A 95 4.73 0.64 -3.38
CA ILE A 95 4.12 -0.38 -2.51
C ILE A 95 2.70 -0.72 -2.97
N MET A 96 1.86 0.30 -3.21
CA MET A 96 0.48 0.06 -3.65
C MET A 96 0.42 -0.64 -5.01
N ARG A 97 1.35 -0.33 -5.93
CA ARG A 97 1.47 -1.05 -7.22
C ARG A 97 1.84 -2.51 -7.03
N ALA A 98 2.80 -2.81 -6.16
CA ALA A 98 3.16 -4.20 -5.85
C ALA A 98 1.97 -4.97 -5.24
N LEU A 99 1.22 -4.34 -4.33
CA LEU A 99 -0.01 -4.93 -3.79
C LEU A 99 -1.07 -5.18 -4.87
N CYS A 100 -1.21 -4.31 -5.86
CA CYS A 100 -2.10 -4.54 -7.00
C CYS A 100 -1.67 -5.77 -7.83
N VAL A 101 -0.36 -5.97 -8.07
CA VAL A 101 0.14 -7.16 -8.78
C VAL A 101 -0.21 -8.42 -8.02
N VAL A 102 0.07 -8.47 -6.72
CA VAL A 102 -0.22 -9.62 -5.86
C VAL A 102 -1.73 -9.90 -5.80
N SER A 103 -2.55 -8.84 -5.74
CA SER A 103 -4.01 -8.94 -5.77
C SER A 103 -4.52 -9.47 -7.12
N ALA A 104 -3.94 -9.03 -8.24
CA ALA A 104 -4.33 -9.48 -9.58
C ALA A 104 -3.94 -10.94 -9.85
N SER A 105 -2.80 -11.39 -9.33
CA SER A 105 -2.37 -12.79 -9.41
C SER A 105 -3.36 -13.76 -8.73
N ARG A 106 -4.19 -13.28 -7.78
CA ARG A 106 -5.31 -14.05 -7.20
C ARG A 106 -6.51 -14.15 -8.14
N GLN A 107 -6.75 -13.16 -9.00
CA GLN A 107 -7.94 -13.10 -9.86
C GLN A 107 -7.70 -13.79 -11.22
N GLY A 108 -6.44 -14.02 -11.60
CA GLY A 108 -6.04 -14.60 -12.89
C GLY A 108 -6.33 -16.09 -13.09
N GLY A 109 -6.76 -16.83 -12.06
CA GLY A 109 -7.15 -18.25 -12.14
C GLY A 109 -8.50 -18.51 -12.82
N GLY A 110 -9.27 -17.46 -13.14
CA GLY A 110 -10.60 -17.56 -13.75
C GLY A 110 -10.62 -17.70 -15.29
N ARG A 111 -9.57 -18.24 -15.93
CA ARG A 111 -9.66 -18.69 -17.32
C ARG A 111 -10.07 -20.16 -17.32
N GLU A 112 -11.27 -20.40 -17.80
CA GLU A 112 -11.99 -21.69 -17.85
C GLU A 112 -11.08 -22.90 -18.13
N GLY A 113 -11.11 -23.90 -17.24
CA GLY A 113 -10.79 -25.29 -17.61
C GLY A 113 -9.70 -26.07 -16.87
N GLN A 114 -9.22 -25.70 -15.67
CA GLN A 114 -8.27 -26.56 -14.93
C GLN A 114 -8.58 -26.72 -13.43
N ASP A 115 -8.83 -27.97 -13.04
CA ASP A 115 -9.23 -28.48 -11.72
C ASP A 115 -8.06 -28.50 -10.70
N HIS A 116 -7.20 -27.47 -10.69
CA HIS A 116 -6.02 -27.37 -9.81
C HIS A 116 -6.10 -26.17 -8.82
N GLY A 117 -7.25 -25.49 -8.74
CA GLY A 117 -7.32 -24.07 -8.32
C GLY A 117 -7.51 -23.72 -6.83
N GLN A 118 -7.87 -24.66 -5.93
CA GLN A 118 -8.24 -24.25 -4.56
C GLN A 118 -7.06 -23.95 -3.63
N ASN A 119 -5.97 -24.74 -3.68
CA ASN A 119 -4.81 -24.51 -2.82
C ASN A 119 -4.01 -23.26 -3.23
N GLN A 120 -3.86 -23.01 -4.54
CA GLN A 120 -3.14 -21.84 -5.03
C GLN A 120 -3.85 -20.52 -4.69
N ASP A 121 -5.18 -20.46 -4.80
CA ASP A 121 -5.95 -19.26 -4.46
C ASP A 121 -5.90 -18.94 -2.96
N GLN A 122 -5.89 -19.96 -2.11
CA GLN A 122 -5.72 -19.80 -0.66
C GLN A 122 -4.32 -19.29 -0.31
N ASP A 123 -3.28 -19.87 -0.91
CA ASP A 123 -1.89 -19.44 -0.71
C ASP A 123 -1.68 -17.97 -1.13
N GLN A 124 -2.21 -17.58 -2.29
CA GLN A 124 -2.11 -16.20 -2.78
C GLN A 124 -2.92 -15.22 -1.92
N THR A 125 -4.07 -15.65 -1.41
CA THR A 125 -4.87 -14.86 -0.46
C THR A 125 -4.11 -14.63 0.84
N HIS A 126 -3.49 -15.67 1.36
CA HIS A 126 -2.67 -15.61 2.56
C HIS A 126 -1.45 -14.69 2.35
N LEU A 127 -0.76 -14.79 1.22
CA LEU A 127 0.37 -13.91 0.87
C LEU A 127 -0.04 -12.44 0.80
N PHE A 128 -1.18 -12.13 0.18
CA PHE A 128 -1.68 -10.76 0.12
C PHE A 128 -1.99 -10.18 1.51
N HIS A 129 -2.66 -10.96 2.38
CA HIS A 129 -2.93 -10.52 3.74
C HIS A 129 -1.63 -10.33 4.53
N ARG A 130 -0.68 -11.26 4.42
CA ARG A 130 0.63 -11.14 5.06
C ARG A 130 1.38 -9.89 4.60
N ALA A 131 1.28 -9.54 3.32
CA ALA A 131 1.87 -8.32 2.79
C ALA A 131 1.24 -7.06 3.41
N LEU A 132 -0.10 -7.00 3.47
CA LEU A 132 -0.80 -5.91 4.16
C LEU A 132 -0.40 -5.82 5.63
N ASP A 133 -0.37 -6.94 6.36
CA ASP A 133 0.04 -6.99 7.77
C ASP A 133 1.44 -6.39 7.96
N VAL A 134 2.41 -6.81 7.17
CA VAL A 134 3.80 -6.35 7.28
C VAL A 134 3.92 -4.86 6.96
N PHE A 135 3.31 -4.41 5.86
CA PHE A 135 3.45 -3.02 5.47
C PHE A 135 2.68 -2.07 6.39
N PHE A 136 1.48 -2.44 6.85
CA PHE A 136 0.76 -1.66 7.85
C PHE A 136 1.52 -1.59 9.17
N ALA A 137 2.10 -2.71 9.63
CA ALA A 137 2.93 -2.70 10.84
C ALA A 137 4.17 -1.80 10.70
N LYS A 138 4.84 -1.82 9.54
CA LYS A 138 5.99 -0.96 9.25
C LYS A 138 5.63 0.52 9.12
N GLN A 139 4.45 0.85 8.60
CA GLN A 139 4.02 2.23 8.40
C GLN A 139 3.33 2.81 9.64
N TRP A 140 2.45 2.05 10.29
CA TRP A 140 1.56 2.54 11.35
C TRP A 140 1.69 1.78 12.66
N GLY A 141 2.36 0.63 12.70
CA GLY A 141 2.52 -0.17 13.92
C GLY A 141 3.45 0.47 14.96
N PRO A 142 3.58 -0.12 16.17
CA PRO A 142 4.40 0.42 17.26
C PRO A 142 5.86 0.67 16.87
N ASN A 143 6.40 -0.17 15.99
CA ASN A 143 7.77 -0.08 15.47
C ASN A 143 7.81 0.58 14.08
N ALA A 144 6.92 1.54 13.82
CA ALA A 144 6.87 2.22 12.54
C ALA A 144 8.23 2.85 12.20
N VAL A 145 8.73 2.60 10.99
CA VAL A 145 10.02 3.09 10.50
C VAL A 145 9.82 4.14 9.42
N ALA A 146 10.76 5.07 9.31
CA ALA A 146 10.84 5.96 8.16
C ALA A 146 11.08 5.14 6.88
N THR A 147 10.24 5.32 5.87
CA THR A 147 10.29 4.56 4.61
C THR A 147 11.33 5.09 3.62
N HIS A 148 11.84 6.31 3.80
CA HIS A 148 12.92 6.89 2.96
C HIS A 148 14.35 6.53 3.41
N ASN A 149 14.56 6.24 4.70
CA ASN A 149 15.89 5.92 5.24
C ASN A 149 16.37 4.51 4.89
N GLU A 150 15.49 3.68 4.34
CA GLU A 150 15.78 2.33 3.87
C GLU A 150 15.46 2.25 2.37
N PRO A 151 16.31 2.83 1.48
CA PRO A 151 16.25 2.56 0.05
C PRO A 151 16.50 1.05 -0.18
N GLY A 152 15.41 0.29 -0.18
CA GLY A 152 15.47 -1.17 -0.12
C GLY A 152 14.39 -1.79 0.76
N LEU A 153 13.64 -1.03 1.58
CA LEU A 153 12.57 -1.56 2.41
C LEU A 153 11.51 -2.28 1.58
N LEU A 154 11.06 -1.66 0.48
CA LEU A 154 10.14 -2.30 -0.46
C LEU A 154 10.78 -3.57 -1.02
N GLN A 155 11.99 -3.50 -1.56
CA GLN A 155 12.63 -4.63 -2.22
C GLN A 155 12.90 -5.79 -1.26
N THR A 156 13.37 -5.51 -0.04
CA THR A 156 13.62 -6.49 1.02
C THR A 156 12.31 -7.09 1.50
N THR A 157 11.31 -6.25 1.79
CA THR A 157 9.99 -6.74 2.23
C THR A 157 9.31 -7.57 1.14
N LEU A 158 9.36 -7.14 -0.12
CA LEU A 158 8.84 -7.90 -1.25
C LEU A 158 9.62 -9.20 -1.47
N ARG A 159 10.95 -9.19 -1.34
CA ARG A 159 11.79 -10.39 -1.47
C ARG A 159 11.48 -11.41 -0.36
N ASP A 160 11.31 -10.94 0.88
CA ASP A 160 11.02 -11.80 2.02
C ASP A 160 9.60 -12.39 1.94
N LEU A 161 8.67 -11.66 1.30
CA LEU A 161 7.27 -12.10 1.15
C LEU A 161 7.02 -12.95 -0.10
N PHE A 162 7.64 -12.60 -1.23
CA PHE A 162 7.30 -13.15 -2.55
C PHE A 162 8.48 -13.89 -3.22
N GLY A 163 9.65 -13.95 -2.58
CA GLY A 163 10.87 -14.49 -3.16
C GLY A 163 11.56 -13.51 -4.12
N ALA A 164 12.80 -13.84 -4.51
CA ALA A 164 13.66 -12.94 -5.28
C ALA A 164 13.12 -12.64 -6.70
N GLU A 165 12.46 -13.61 -7.35
CA GLU A 165 11.92 -13.44 -8.70
C GLU A 165 10.75 -12.46 -8.76
N GLU A 166 9.77 -12.60 -7.86
CA GLU A 166 8.55 -11.79 -7.90
C GLU A 166 8.85 -10.35 -7.43
N ALA A 167 9.80 -10.18 -6.50
CA ALA A 167 10.33 -8.88 -6.13
C ALA A 167 10.98 -8.16 -7.32
N ALA A 168 11.71 -8.89 -8.19
CA ALA A 168 12.30 -8.32 -9.40
C ALA A 168 11.24 -7.85 -10.41
N ARG A 169 10.14 -8.59 -10.58
CA ARG A 169 9.01 -8.19 -11.45
C ARG A 169 8.26 -6.96 -10.95
N SER A 170 8.20 -6.80 -9.63
CA SER A 170 7.46 -5.73 -8.95
C SER A 170 8.25 -4.42 -8.81
N THR A 171 9.53 -4.43 -9.16
CA THR A 171 10.40 -3.25 -9.10
C THR A 171 10.27 -2.45 -10.39
N PRO A 172 9.93 -1.15 -10.37
CA PRO A 172 9.90 -0.37 -11.59
C PRO A 172 11.31 -0.35 -12.21
N HIS A 173 11.44 -0.81 -13.46
CA HIS A 173 12.65 -0.60 -14.25
C HIS A 173 12.98 0.89 -14.21
N ARG A 174 14.17 1.23 -13.72
CA ARG A 174 14.73 2.59 -13.74
C ARG A 174 14.47 3.17 -15.12
N VAL A 175 13.63 4.20 -15.19
CA VAL A 175 13.40 4.97 -16.42
C VAL A 175 14.79 5.36 -16.92
N ARG A 176 15.17 4.86 -18.10
CA ARG A 176 16.41 5.30 -18.75
C ARG A 176 16.31 6.82 -18.85
N ASP A 177 17.23 7.52 -18.19
CA ASP A 177 17.35 8.97 -18.24
C ASP A 177 17.66 9.34 -19.70
N ASN A 178 16.61 9.62 -20.48
CA ASN A 178 16.70 10.04 -21.88
C ASN A 178 17.03 11.54 -21.98
N ARG A 179 17.87 12.05 -21.07
CA ARG A 179 18.50 13.36 -21.27
C ARG A 179 19.50 13.22 -22.41
N ARG A 180 19.07 13.63 -23.60
CA ARG A 180 19.96 13.90 -24.73
C ARG A 180 21.04 14.88 -24.25
N PRO A 181 22.33 14.63 -24.55
CA PRO A 181 23.35 15.64 -24.31
C PRO A 181 23.03 16.86 -25.18
N THR A 182 22.81 18.01 -24.54
CA THR A 182 22.86 19.31 -25.19
C THR A 182 24.24 19.50 -25.81
N PRO A 183 24.36 19.82 -27.11
CA PRO A 183 25.67 20.09 -27.69
C PRO A 183 26.18 21.43 -27.13
N HIS A 184 27.31 21.36 -26.43
CA HIS A 184 28.07 22.52 -25.99
C HIS A 184 28.62 23.31 -27.18
N GLY A 185 28.41 24.62 -27.12
CA GLY A 185 29.24 25.72 -27.62
C GLY A 185 30.10 25.50 -28.87
N GLN A 186 29.68 26.10 -29.99
CA GLN A 186 30.62 26.63 -30.97
C GLN A 186 30.84 28.12 -30.70
N HIS A 187 32.02 28.42 -30.16
CA HIS A 187 32.69 29.70 -30.37
C HIS A 187 32.81 29.96 -31.87
N ARG A 188 32.40 31.15 -32.34
CA ARG A 188 32.93 31.73 -33.57
C ARG A 188 33.45 33.14 -33.28
N GLN A 189 34.77 33.25 -33.31
CA GLN A 189 35.54 34.48 -33.42
C GLN A 189 35.53 34.96 -34.89
N GLY A 190 35.65 36.29 -35.10
CA GLY A 190 35.92 36.97 -36.38
C GLY A 190 34.73 36.99 -37.34
N LEU A 191 34.34 38.11 -37.95
CA LEU A 191 35.03 39.35 -38.36
C LEU A 191 34.02 40.51 -38.33
#